data_AF-A0A959BLS6-F1
#
_entry.id   AF-A0A959BLS6-F1
#
_cell.length_a   1.000
_cell.length_b   1.000
_cell.length_c   1.000
_cell.angle_alpha   90.00
_cell.angle_beta   90.00
_cell.angle_gamma   90.00
#
_symmetry.space_group_name_H-M   'P 1'
#
loop_
_entity.id
_entity.type
_entity.pdbx_description
1 polymer ?
#
loop_
_entity_poly.entity_id
_entity_poly.type
_entity_poly.pdbx_seq_one_letter_code
_entity_poly.pdbx_strand_id
1 'polypeptide(L)'
;TLIEVFVPMATATGMGNIKFITFTGEEFFSPPINIQGVDPVADPSLVFFNFDGLDLWWGDTGGIENDPSLSLDGSNYFRVNAGLSGWTGFFWRNGGDNFPGAAIGTNISNYALKFDINVLEPITGGEFAWRLKGSDGDFWRPWKPWEATGSYQTNGWITVTIPLTEFLDGGSQIPDLNNITEDFGVAFNSGDSYVNACIDNVRFEEL
;
A
#
# COMPACT_ATOMS: atom_id res chain seq x y z
N THR A 1 5.26 8.71 36.23
CA THR A 1 6.48 8.09 35.68
C THR A 1 6.15 7.56 34.31
N LEU A 2 7.05 7.71 33.33
CA LEU A 2 6.81 7.40 31.92
C LEU A 2 7.90 6.42 31.45
N ILE A 3 7.50 5.41 30.68
CA ILE A 3 8.42 4.53 29.95
C ILE A 3 8.18 4.82 28.47
N GLU A 4 9.20 5.33 27.81
CA GLU A 4 9.25 5.47 26.35
C GLU A 4 9.94 4.24 25.77
N VAL A 5 9.32 3.66 24.73
CA VAL A 5 9.85 2.50 24.03
C VAL A 5 9.89 2.80 22.54
N PHE A 6 10.94 2.32 21.89
CA PHE A 6 11.01 2.28 20.43
C PHE A 6 10.44 0.94 19.97
N VAL A 7 9.44 0.96 19.10
CA VAL A 7 8.94 -0.25 18.44
C VAL A 7 9.76 -0.45 17.16
N PRO A 8 10.54 -1.54 17.05
CA PRO A 8 11.30 -1.82 15.83
C PRO A 8 10.36 -1.93 14.62
N MET A 9 10.78 -1.44 13.46
CA MET A 9 9.98 -1.54 12.21
C MET A 9 9.63 -2.98 11.83
N ALA A 10 10.43 -3.97 12.24
CA ALA A 10 10.16 -5.38 11.99
C ALA A 10 9.08 -5.99 12.92
N THR A 11 8.51 -5.20 13.83
CA THR A 11 7.46 -5.69 14.74
C THR A 11 6.18 -5.93 13.97
N ALA A 12 5.58 -7.10 14.13
CA ALA A 12 4.27 -7.40 13.56
C ALA A 12 3.26 -6.32 13.97
N THR A 13 2.56 -5.76 12.98
CA THR A 13 1.57 -4.69 13.17
C THR A 13 0.24 -5.26 13.67
N GLY A 14 -0.64 -4.39 14.15
CA GLY A 14 -1.99 -4.76 14.62
C GLY A 14 -2.12 -4.84 16.14
N MET A 15 -3.20 -5.49 16.60
CA MET A 15 -3.51 -5.58 18.03
C MET A 15 -2.55 -6.53 18.75
N GLY A 16 -1.75 -6.00 19.66
CA GLY A 16 -0.78 -6.75 20.44
C GLY A 16 -0.63 -6.23 21.86
N ASN A 17 0.24 -6.88 22.64
CA ASN A 17 0.57 -6.46 24.01
C ASN A 17 2.09 -6.31 24.13
N ILE A 18 2.54 -5.33 24.92
CA ILE A 18 3.94 -5.24 25.36
C ILE A 18 4.10 -6.12 26.59
N LYS A 19 5.07 -7.03 26.56
CA LYS A 19 5.49 -7.79 27.74
C LYS A 19 6.56 -7.02 28.51
N PHE A 20 6.31 -6.77 29.78
CA PHE A 20 7.27 -6.19 30.70
C PHE A 20 7.79 -7.27 31.63
N ILE A 21 9.10 -7.26 31.89
CA ILE A 21 9.77 -8.17 32.83
C ILE A 21 10.52 -7.31 33.84
N THR A 22 10.18 -7.45 35.13
CA THR A 22 10.82 -6.67 36.19
C THR A 22 12.16 -7.30 36.62
N PHE A 23 12.94 -6.62 37.45
CA PHE A 23 14.20 -7.16 37.99
C PHE A 23 14.01 -8.41 38.86
N THR A 24 12.79 -8.66 39.37
CA THR A 24 12.44 -9.86 40.13
C THR A 24 11.98 -11.01 39.23
N GLY A 25 11.90 -10.79 37.91
CA GLY A 25 11.36 -11.76 36.95
C GLY A 25 9.83 -11.78 36.90
N GLU A 26 9.14 -10.82 37.51
CA GLU A 26 7.69 -10.69 37.38
C GLU A 26 7.34 -10.24 35.97
N GLU A 27 6.37 -10.92 35.36
CA GLU A 27 5.89 -10.62 34.01
C GLU A 27 4.51 -9.98 34.06
N PHE A 28 4.33 -8.88 33.31
CA PHE A 28 3.02 -8.31 33.07
C PHE A 28 2.87 -7.85 31.62
N PHE A 29 1.63 -7.82 31.14
CA PHE A 29 1.30 -7.36 29.80
C PHE A 29 0.64 -5.98 29.87
N SER A 30 0.92 -5.10 28.90
CA SER A 30 0.10 -3.91 28.69
C SER A 30 -1.35 -4.29 28.37
N PRO A 31 -2.32 -3.40 28.52
CA PRO A 31 -3.55 -3.48 27.74
C PRO A 31 -3.24 -3.66 26.25
N PRO A 32 -4.16 -4.22 25.45
CA PRO A 32 -3.97 -4.31 24.01
C PRO A 32 -3.69 -2.93 23.42
N ILE A 33 -2.57 -2.82 22.73
CA ILE A 33 -2.19 -1.64 21.97
C ILE A 33 -2.26 -1.97 20.49
N ASN A 34 -2.61 -0.99 19.68
CA ASN A 34 -2.51 -1.13 18.23
C ASN A 34 -1.10 -0.76 17.82
N ILE A 35 -0.27 -1.75 17.48
CA ILE A 35 1.08 -1.54 16.97
C ILE A 35 0.92 -1.03 15.54
N GLN A 36 1.18 0.26 15.35
CA GLN A 36 1.13 0.92 14.06
C GLN A 36 2.51 0.86 13.39
N GLY A 37 2.53 0.78 12.07
CA GLY A 37 3.73 0.65 11.26
C GLY A 37 3.42 -0.08 9.96
N VAL A 38 4.47 -0.35 9.19
CA VAL A 38 4.39 -1.18 7.98
C VAL A 38 4.72 -2.63 8.31
N ASP A 39 4.11 -3.57 7.59
CA ASP A 39 4.54 -4.95 7.57
C ASP A 39 5.92 -5.03 6.87
N PRO A 40 6.87 -5.82 7.39
CA PRO A 40 8.09 -6.11 6.66
C PRO A 40 7.79 -6.67 5.27
N VAL A 41 8.55 -6.23 4.27
CA VAL A 41 8.50 -6.83 2.93
C VAL A 41 9.01 -8.27 3.02
N ALA A 42 8.12 -9.25 2.88
CA ALA A 42 8.47 -10.66 3.03
C ALA A 42 9.36 -11.19 1.90
N ASP A 43 9.06 -10.78 0.66
CA ASP A 43 9.85 -11.11 -0.54
C ASP A 43 10.11 -9.84 -1.37
N PRO A 44 11.34 -9.30 -1.32
CA PRO A 44 11.71 -8.12 -2.10
C PRO A 44 11.60 -8.30 -3.62
N SER A 45 11.60 -9.54 -4.13
CA SER A 45 11.47 -9.81 -5.56
C SER A 45 10.03 -9.63 -6.09
N LEU A 46 9.05 -9.56 -5.18
CA LEU A 46 7.64 -9.30 -5.51
C LEU A 46 7.26 -7.82 -5.39
N VAL A 47 8.21 -6.94 -5.08
CA VAL A 47 8.04 -5.48 -5.10
C VAL A 47 8.15 -4.99 -6.54
N PHE A 48 7.22 -4.14 -6.98
CA PHE A 48 7.18 -3.63 -8.35
C PHE A 48 7.01 -2.11 -8.47
N PHE A 49 6.73 -1.43 -7.34
CA PHE A 49 7.08 -0.03 -7.16
C PHE A 49 7.70 0.18 -5.78
N ASN A 50 8.96 0.63 -5.76
CA ASN A 50 9.68 1.07 -4.57
C ASN A 50 10.29 2.47 -4.73
N PHE A 51 10.16 3.06 -5.91
CA PHE A 51 10.67 4.41 -6.23
C PHE A 51 12.19 4.60 -6.03
N ASP A 52 12.92 3.49 -5.91
CA ASP A 52 14.38 3.38 -5.85
C ASP A 52 14.91 2.52 -7.00
N GLY A 53 14.40 2.79 -8.21
CA GLY A 53 14.73 2.08 -9.44
C GLY A 53 13.60 1.22 -9.99
N LEU A 54 12.53 1.00 -9.21
CA LEU A 54 11.23 0.51 -9.71
C LEU A 54 10.24 1.69 -9.71
N ASP A 55 10.51 2.63 -10.61
CA ASP A 55 9.84 3.93 -10.67
C ASP A 55 8.64 3.92 -11.62
N LEU A 56 7.86 5.00 -11.59
CA LEU A 56 6.80 5.25 -12.56
C LEU A 56 7.36 5.61 -13.96
N TRP A 57 6.61 5.28 -15.00
CA TRP A 57 6.89 5.72 -16.37
C TRP A 57 6.04 6.92 -16.77
N TRP A 58 4.82 6.98 -16.24
CA TRP A 58 3.92 8.11 -16.44
C TRP A 58 2.97 8.28 -15.26
N GLY A 59 2.40 9.48 -15.17
CA GLY A 59 1.47 9.93 -14.16
C GLY A 59 1.03 11.36 -14.49
N ASP A 60 -0.17 11.74 -14.06
CA ASP A 60 -0.72 13.09 -14.28
C ASP A 60 -0.33 14.04 -13.14
N THR A 61 -0.11 13.49 -11.94
CA THR A 61 0.23 14.27 -10.74
C THR A 61 1.06 13.47 -9.75
N GLY A 62 1.62 14.15 -8.75
CA GLY A 62 2.55 13.59 -7.78
C GLY A 62 3.93 13.33 -8.37
N GLY A 63 4.80 12.74 -7.58
CA GLY A 63 6.17 12.44 -7.99
C GLY A 63 6.95 11.73 -6.91
N ILE A 64 8.16 11.30 -7.27
CA ILE A 64 9.10 10.67 -6.34
C ILE A 64 9.74 11.77 -5.47
N GLU A 65 9.71 11.58 -4.16
CA GLU A 65 10.31 12.46 -3.15
C GLU A 65 11.19 11.64 -2.19
N ASN A 66 12.05 12.34 -1.44
CA ASN A 66 12.85 11.78 -0.35
C ASN A 66 13.06 12.85 0.73
N ASP A 67 11.97 13.31 1.34
CA ASP A 67 12.06 14.15 2.54
C ASP A 67 12.33 13.24 3.75
N PRO A 68 13.45 13.40 4.48
CA PRO A 68 13.77 12.57 5.64
C PRO A 68 12.74 12.61 6.77
N SER A 69 11.88 13.64 6.82
CA SER A 69 10.80 13.74 7.80
C SER A 69 9.55 12.93 7.43
N LEU A 70 9.44 12.52 6.16
CA LEU A 70 8.29 11.76 5.62
C LEU A 70 8.68 10.37 5.14
N SER A 71 9.94 10.17 4.74
CA SER A 71 10.45 8.87 4.31
C SER A 71 10.28 7.83 5.40
N LEU A 72 9.91 6.61 4.98
CA LEU A 72 9.68 5.48 5.87
C LEU A 72 10.98 5.02 6.53
N ASP A 73 12.07 4.91 5.77
CA ASP A 73 13.36 4.38 6.22
C ASP A 73 14.59 5.11 5.63
N GLY A 74 14.36 6.24 4.94
CA GLY A 74 15.38 6.98 4.19
C GLY A 74 15.37 6.71 2.68
N SER A 75 14.56 5.75 2.22
CA SER A 75 14.25 5.49 0.81
C SER A 75 13.45 6.62 0.15
N ASN A 76 13.37 6.56 -1.17
CA ASN A 76 12.43 7.38 -1.91
C ASN A 76 11.00 6.86 -1.75
N TYR A 77 10.01 7.72 -1.94
CA TYR A 77 8.60 7.35 -1.96
C TYR A 77 7.86 8.16 -3.01
N PHE A 78 6.70 7.67 -3.47
CA PHE A 78 5.80 8.49 -4.28
C PHE A 78 4.93 9.36 -3.38
N ARG A 79 4.77 10.63 -3.74
CA ARG A 79 3.83 11.53 -3.06
C ARG A 79 2.90 12.21 -4.03
N VAL A 80 1.62 12.23 -3.67
CA VAL A 80 0.64 13.17 -4.21
C VAL A 80 0.34 14.21 -3.14
N ASN A 81 0.24 15.48 -3.54
CA ASN A 81 -0.13 16.59 -2.65
C ASN A 81 -0.96 17.63 -3.44
N ALA A 82 -2.20 17.26 -3.77
CA ALA A 82 -3.03 18.01 -4.70
C ALA A 82 -4.53 17.89 -4.39
N GLY A 83 -5.29 18.90 -4.80
CA GLY A 83 -6.74 18.79 -4.93
C GLY A 83 -7.09 18.03 -6.21
N LEU A 84 -7.83 16.94 -6.07
CA LEU A 84 -8.15 16.03 -7.16
C LEU A 84 -9.66 16.01 -7.41
N SER A 85 -10.02 15.85 -8.68
CA SER A 85 -11.39 15.75 -9.14
C SER A 85 -11.44 14.87 -10.38
N GLY A 86 -12.21 13.78 -10.33
CA GLY A 86 -12.29 12.81 -11.43
C GLY A 86 -11.00 12.02 -11.64
N TRP A 87 -10.78 11.57 -12.87
CA TRP A 87 -9.63 10.72 -13.20
C TRP A 87 -8.31 11.49 -13.19
N THR A 88 -7.36 11.05 -12.36
CA THR A 88 -5.98 11.55 -12.34
C THR A 88 -5.01 10.41 -12.04
N GLY A 89 -4.14 10.07 -12.99
CA GLY A 89 -3.11 9.05 -12.81
C GLY A 89 -2.05 9.48 -11.80
N PHE A 90 -1.67 8.57 -10.89
CA PHE A 90 -0.58 8.79 -9.95
C PHE A 90 0.73 8.24 -10.48
N PHE A 91 0.85 6.91 -10.55
CA PHE A 91 2.03 6.24 -11.07
C PHE A 91 1.64 4.98 -11.83
N TRP A 92 2.27 4.81 -12.97
CA TRP A 92 1.95 3.77 -13.93
C TRP A 92 3.19 3.24 -14.63
N ARG A 93 3.13 1.96 -14.98
CA ARG A 93 4.03 1.30 -15.93
C ARG A 93 3.21 0.48 -16.91
N ASN A 94 3.85 0.02 -17.97
CA ASN A 94 3.22 -0.86 -18.95
C ASN A 94 4.18 -1.94 -19.47
N GLY A 95 3.65 -2.88 -20.26
CA GLY A 95 4.47 -3.89 -20.94
C GLY A 95 4.95 -5.06 -20.06
N GLY A 96 4.43 -5.18 -18.83
CA GLY A 96 4.86 -6.21 -17.86
C GLY A 96 6.29 -6.03 -17.32
N ASP A 97 6.93 -4.88 -17.57
CA ASP A 97 8.33 -4.64 -17.20
C ASP A 97 8.52 -4.62 -15.68
N ASN A 98 9.46 -5.43 -15.17
CA ASN A 98 9.65 -5.74 -13.73
C ASN A 98 8.33 -5.99 -12.96
N PHE A 99 7.30 -6.49 -13.65
CA PHE A 99 6.06 -6.89 -13.00
C PHE A 99 6.17 -8.38 -12.60
N PRO A 100 6.08 -8.72 -11.30
CA PRO A 100 6.38 -10.07 -10.80
C PRO A 100 5.22 -11.07 -10.99
N GLY A 101 4.32 -10.82 -11.94
CA GLY A 101 3.14 -11.65 -12.19
C GLY A 101 3.47 -13.12 -12.44
N ALA A 102 4.57 -13.40 -13.14
CA ALA A 102 5.04 -14.76 -13.44
C ALA A 102 5.34 -15.61 -12.19
N ALA A 103 5.77 -14.98 -11.09
CA ALA A 103 6.10 -15.69 -9.85
C ALA A 103 4.83 -16.20 -9.14
N ILE A 104 3.69 -15.53 -9.36
CA ILE A 104 2.41 -15.86 -8.73
C ILE A 104 1.57 -16.76 -9.64
N GLY A 105 1.57 -16.46 -10.94
CA GLY A 105 0.83 -17.21 -11.94
C GLY A 105 -0.65 -17.33 -11.58
N THR A 106 -1.15 -18.56 -11.54
CA THR A 106 -2.55 -18.89 -11.23
C THR A 106 -2.87 -18.94 -9.73
N ASN A 107 -1.92 -18.67 -8.83
CA ASN A 107 -2.12 -18.78 -7.36
C ASN A 107 -2.84 -17.56 -6.75
N ILE A 108 -3.76 -16.95 -7.48
CA ILE A 108 -4.39 -15.66 -7.16
C ILE A 108 -5.03 -15.63 -5.76
N SER A 109 -5.67 -16.72 -5.33
CA SER A 109 -6.34 -16.80 -4.04
C SER A 109 -5.41 -16.75 -2.82
N ASN A 110 -4.12 -16.99 -3.02
CA ASN A 110 -3.13 -17.07 -1.94
C ASN A 110 -2.30 -15.80 -1.83
N TYR A 111 -2.56 -14.78 -2.65
CA TYR A 111 -1.77 -13.56 -2.67
C TYR A 111 -2.63 -12.30 -2.53
N ALA A 112 -2.02 -11.25 -2.02
CA ALA A 112 -2.58 -9.91 -1.96
C ALA A 112 -1.64 -8.89 -2.61
N LEU A 113 -2.23 -7.82 -3.14
CA LEU A 113 -1.51 -6.56 -3.33
C LEU A 113 -1.34 -5.92 -1.95
N LYS A 114 -0.10 -5.63 -1.58
CA LYS A 114 0.24 -4.79 -0.43
C LYS A 114 0.93 -3.52 -0.89
N PHE A 115 0.69 -2.44 -0.17
CA PHE A 115 1.44 -1.19 -0.33
C PHE A 115 1.48 -0.47 1.01
N ASP A 116 2.54 0.29 1.21
CA ASP A 116 2.70 1.11 2.40
C ASP A 116 2.20 2.52 2.08
N ILE A 117 1.47 3.14 2.99
CA ILE A 117 0.90 4.48 2.81
C ILE A 117 0.95 5.31 4.10
N ASN A 118 1.25 6.59 3.95
CA ASN A 118 1.09 7.61 4.99
C ASN A 118 0.17 8.73 4.45
N VAL A 119 -1.04 8.83 4.99
CA VAL A 119 -2.04 9.83 4.60
C VAL A 119 -1.91 11.04 5.52
N LEU A 120 -1.30 12.10 5.00
CA LEU A 120 -0.91 13.30 5.75
C LEU A 120 -2.07 14.28 5.96
N GLU A 121 -3.04 14.30 5.03
CA GLU A 121 -4.28 15.09 5.14
C GLU A 121 -5.49 14.19 4.94
N PRO A 122 -6.62 14.41 5.65
CA PRO A 122 -7.79 13.58 5.53
C PRO A 122 -8.33 13.49 4.09
N ILE A 123 -8.40 12.27 3.55
CA ILE A 123 -9.10 11.97 2.31
C ILE A 123 -10.60 11.90 2.62
N THR A 124 -11.43 12.61 1.87
CA THR A 124 -12.88 12.71 2.12
C THR A 124 -13.74 12.25 0.95
N GLY A 125 -13.12 11.83 -0.14
CA GLY A 125 -13.82 11.49 -1.38
C GLY A 125 -12.93 10.78 -2.40
N GLY A 126 -13.56 10.28 -3.47
CA GLY A 126 -12.92 9.56 -4.56
C GLY A 126 -12.42 8.17 -4.20
N GLU A 127 -11.58 7.60 -5.04
CA GLU A 127 -11.01 6.26 -4.86
C GLU A 127 -9.60 6.20 -5.38
N PHE A 128 -8.79 5.33 -4.78
CA PHE A 128 -7.51 4.93 -5.35
C PHE A 128 -7.80 3.70 -6.20
N ALA A 129 -7.99 3.93 -7.50
CA ALA A 129 -8.33 2.92 -8.49
C ALA A 129 -7.07 2.16 -8.90
N TRP A 130 -6.77 1.06 -8.20
CA TRP A 130 -5.71 0.15 -8.59
C TRP A 130 -6.12 -0.65 -9.82
N ARG A 131 -5.20 -0.81 -10.75
CA ARG A 131 -5.44 -1.49 -12.03
C ARG A 131 -4.35 -2.49 -12.32
N LEU A 132 -4.75 -3.65 -12.81
CA LEU A 132 -3.90 -4.68 -13.37
C LEU A 132 -4.50 -5.08 -14.73
N LYS A 133 -3.89 -4.64 -15.83
CA LYS A 133 -4.38 -4.89 -17.19
C LYS A 133 -3.48 -5.86 -17.94
N GLY A 134 -4.10 -6.77 -18.66
CA GLY A 134 -3.40 -7.75 -19.45
C GLY A 134 -4.26 -8.40 -20.53
N SER A 135 -3.73 -9.48 -21.10
CA SER A 135 -4.42 -10.24 -22.14
C SER A 135 -5.69 -10.95 -21.65
N ASP A 136 -5.78 -11.22 -20.35
CA ASP A 136 -6.95 -11.85 -19.72
C ASP A 136 -8.05 -10.87 -19.31
N GLY A 137 -7.78 -9.56 -19.32
CA GLY A 137 -8.78 -8.55 -18.92
C GLY A 137 -8.18 -7.25 -18.37
N ASP A 138 -9.09 -6.38 -17.93
CA ASP A 138 -8.78 -5.09 -17.29
C ASP A 138 -9.33 -5.08 -15.86
N PHE A 139 -8.50 -5.50 -14.91
CA PHE A 139 -8.93 -5.77 -13.55
C PHE A 139 -8.72 -4.56 -12.64
N TRP A 140 -9.78 -4.13 -11.96
CA TRP A 140 -9.77 -2.95 -11.11
C TRP A 140 -10.12 -3.29 -9.67
N ARG A 141 -9.49 -2.55 -8.75
CA ARG A 141 -9.87 -2.53 -7.33
C ARG A 141 -9.82 -1.11 -6.78
N PRO A 142 -10.99 -0.47 -6.56
CA PRO A 142 -11.04 0.85 -5.95
C PRO A 142 -10.82 0.75 -4.44
N TRP A 143 -9.82 1.42 -3.88
CA TRP A 143 -9.65 1.55 -2.43
C TRP A 143 -10.26 2.87 -1.94
N LYS A 144 -11.30 2.78 -1.09
CA LYS A 144 -12.12 3.90 -0.58
C LYS A 144 -12.12 3.93 0.94
N PRO A 145 -10.99 4.22 1.59
CA PRO A 145 -10.87 4.03 3.03
C PRO A 145 -11.72 5.03 3.85
N TRP A 146 -12.16 6.13 3.24
CA TRP A 146 -13.03 7.13 3.85
C TRP A 146 -14.51 6.73 3.85
N GLU A 147 -14.94 5.74 3.06
CA GLU A 147 -16.36 5.46 2.80
C GLU A 147 -17.14 5.11 4.09
N ALA A 148 -16.49 4.39 5.02
CA ALA A 148 -17.12 3.97 6.26
C ALA A 148 -17.22 5.09 7.30
N THR A 149 -16.28 6.05 7.30
CA THR A 149 -16.07 7.03 8.38
C THR A 149 -16.34 8.48 7.94
N GLY A 150 -16.47 8.73 6.64
CA GLY A 150 -16.57 10.06 6.02
C GLY A 150 -15.22 10.74 5.77
N SER A 151 -14.17 10.31 6.46
CA SER A 151 -12.79 10.76 6.22
C SER A 151 -11.78 9.68 6.59
N TYR A 152 -10.61 9.73 5.98
CA TYR A 152 -9.52 8.80 6.27
C TYR A 152 -8.17 9.51 6.34
N GLN A 153 -7.45 9.29 7.44
CA GLN A 153 -6.10 9.78 7.68
C GLN A 153 -5.35 8.73 8.49
N THR A 154 -4.04 8.62 8.31
CA THR A 154 -3.21 7.71 9.10
C THR A 154 -2.34 8.51 10.06
N ASN A 155 -1.84 7.86 11.11
CA ASN A 155 -0.87 8.45 12.03
C ASN A 155 0.51 7.84 11.74
N GLY A 156 1.11 8.26 10.63
CA GLY A 156 2.32 7.66 10.06
C GLY A 156 2.03 6.58 9.02
N TRP A 157 3.09 5.87 8.63
CA TRP A 157 3.02 4.80 7.65
C TRP A 157 2.29 3.56 8.18
N ILE A 158 1.43 3.00 7.34
CA ILE A 158 0.79 1.71 7.55
C ILE A 158 0.87 0.86 6.28
N THR A 159 0.74 -0.45 6.41
CA THR A 159 0.52 -1.33 5.25
C THR A 159 -0.97 -1.52 4.99
N VAL A 160 -1.37 -1.35 3.73
CA VAL A 160 -2.68 -1.74 3.23
C VAL A 160 -2.55 -3.08 2.51
N THR A 161 -3.48 -4.00 2.78
CA THR A 161 -3.54 -5.32 2.15
C THR A 161 -4.84 -5.47 1.40
N ILE A 162 -4.79 -5.81 0.12
CA ILE A 162 -5.95 -6.08 -0.72
C ILE A 162 -5.77 -7.44 -1.41
N PRO A 163 -6.59 -8.46 -1.07
CA PRO A 163 -6.54 -9.76 -1.73
C PRO A 163 -6.65 -9.63 -3.25
N LEU A 164 -5.84 -10.38 -4.01
CA LEU A 164 -5.90 -10.32 -5.48
C LEU A 164 -7.25 -10.78 -6.03
N THR A 165 -7.98 -11.60 -5.28
CA THR A 165 -9.35 -12.02 -5.57
C THR A 165 -10.36 -10.86 -5.62
N GLU A 166 -10.01 -9.69 -5.10
CA GLU A 166 -10.85 -8.49 -5.13
C GLU A 166 -10.63 -7.63 -6.39
N PHE A 167 -9.62 -7.93 -7.21
CA PHE A 167 -9.43 -7.28 -8.50
C PHE A 167 -10.34 -7.94 -9.54
N LEU A 168 -11.24 -7.14 -10.11
CA LEU A 168 -12.32 -7.64 -10.95
C LEU A 168 -12.38 -6.92 -12.30
N ASP A 169 -12.66 -7.67 -13.36
CA ASP A 169 -13.09 -7.18 -14.67
C ASP A 169 -14.54 -7.62 -14.91
N GLY A 170 -15.48 -6.68 -14.75
CA GLY A 170 -16.92 -6.97 -14.91
C GLY A 170 -17.46 -8.08 -13.99
N GLY A 171 -16.78 -8.38 -12.89
CA GLY A 171 -17.10 -9.47 -11.96
C GLY A 171 -16.24 -10.73 -12.11
N SER A 172 -15.36 -10.79 -13.12
CA SER A 172 -14.40 -11.88 -13.30
C SER A 172 -13.12 -11.59 -12.53
N GLN A 173 -12.60 -12.59 -11.81
CA GLN A 173 -11.31 -12.49 -11.13
C GLN A 173 -10.16 -12.68 -12.12
N ILE A 174 -8.98 -12.18 -11.74
CA ILE A 174 -7.73 -12.47 -12.43
C ILE A 174 -7.56 -14.01 -12.48
N PRO A 175 -7.38 -14.63 -13.67
CA PRO A 175 -7.14 -16.06 -13.76
C PRO A 175 -5.65 -16.41 -13.63
N ASP A 176 -4.77 -15.58 -14.19
CA ASP A 176 -3.32 -15.76 -14.17
C ASP A 176 -2.62 -14.39 -14.15
N LEU A 177 -1.86 -14.11 -13.09
CA LEU A 177 -1.17 -12.84 -12.92
C LEU A 177 -0.02 -12.66 -13.91
N ASN A 178 0.51 -13.75 -14.48
CA ASN A 178 1.53 -13.71 -15.52
C ASN A 178 1.03 -12.99 -16.79
N ASN A 179 -0.28 -12.94 -17.00
CA ASN A 179 -0.88 -12.36 -18.21
C ASN A 179 -1.16 -10.86 -18.10
N ILE A 180 -0.82 -10.22 -16.96
CA ILE A 180 -0.81 -8.77 -16.77
C ILE A 180 0.42 -8.18 -17.47
N THR A 181 0.29 -7.97 -18.77
CA THR A 181 1.37 -7.52 -19.66
C THR A 181 1.14 -6.11 -20.21
N GLU A 182 0.04 -5.46 -19.84
CA GLU A 182 -0.29 -4.11 -20.30
C GLU A 182 -0.09 -3.10 -19.15
N ASP A 183 -1.06 -2.24 -18.86
CA ASP A 183 -0.95 -1.20 -17.84
C ASP A 183 -1.14 -1.74 -16.42
N PHE A 184 -0.30 -1.29 -15.49
CA PHE A 184 -0.48 -1.51 -14.07
C PHE A 184 -0.07 -0.26 -13.27
N GLY A 185 -0.81 0.02 -12.19
CA GLY A 185 -0.61 1.24 -11.42
C GLY A 185 -1.87 1.66 -10.67
N VAL A 186 -1.93 2.94 -10.32
CA VAL A 186 -3.04 3.53 -9.56
C VAL A 186 -3.35 4.95 -10.03
N ALA A 187 -4.64 5.28 -9.98
CA ALA A 187 -5.14 6.63 -10.18
C ALA A 187 -6.08 7.03 -9.05
N PHE A 188 -6.28 8.33 -8.89
CA PHE A 188 -7.48 8.85 -8.29
C PHE A 188 -8.64 8.82 -9.30
N ASN A 189 -9.85 8.49 -8.83
CA ASN A 189 -11.04 8.53 -9.66
C ASN A 189 -12.33 8.74 -8.83
N SER A 190 -13.47 8.84 -9.52
CA SER A 190 -14.81 8.64 -8.95
C SER A 190 -15.14 9.50 -7.71
N GLY A 191 -14.71 10.76 -7.70
CA GLY A 191 -15.03 11.74 -6.66
C GLY A 191 -14.04 12.91 -6.65
N ASP A 192 -14.09 13.68 -5.56
CA ASP A 192 -13.24 14.85 -5.33
C ASP A 192 -12.66 14.80 -3.91
N SER A 193 -11.37 15.08 -3.75
CA SER A 193 -10.72 15.20 -2.44
C SER A 193 -9.40 15.96 -2.56
N TYR A 194 -8.98 16.65 -1.50
CA TYR A 194 -7.55 16.90 -1.34
C TYR A 194 -6.87 15.59 -0.96
N VAL A 195 -5.79 15.24 -1.64
CA VAL A 195 -4.99 14.06 -1.34
C VAL A 195 -3.56 14.50 -1.11
N ASN A 196 -3.10 14.36 0.13
CA ASN A 196 -1.71 14.50 0.53
C ASN A 196 -1.28 13.18 1.17
N ALA A 197 -0.65 12.31 0.38
CA ALA A 197 -0.31 10.96 0.81
C ALA A 197 1.01 10.51 0.19
N CYS A 198 1.83 9.81 0.99
CA CYS A 198 3.03 9.12 0.55
C CYS A 198 2.72 7.63 0.37
N ILE A 199 3.24 7.00 -0.69
CA ILE A 199 3.07 5.59 -1.02
C ILE A 199 4.44 4.98 -1.33
N ASP A 200 4.69 3.77 -0.84
CA ASP A 200 5.91 3.01 -1.10
C ASP A 200 5.66 1.49 -1.04
N ASN A 201 6.66 0.67 -1.41
CA ASN A 201 6.68 -0.79 -1.29
C ASN A 201 5.43 -1.49 -1.85
N VAL A 202 5.01 -1.08 -3.06
CA VAL A 202 3.91 -1.73 -3.77
C VAL A 202 4.39 -3.10 -4.22
N ARG A 203 3.76 -4.14 -3.70
CA ARG A 203 4.23 -5.52 -3.79
C ARG A 203 3.10 -6.52 -3.80
N PHE A 204 3.40 -7.73 -4.21
CA PHE A 204 2.57 -8.88 -3.88
C PHE A 204 3.15 -9.65 -2.70
N GLU A 205 2.29 -10.26 -1.91
CA GLU A 205 2.69 -11.07 -0.77
C GLU A 205 1.71 -12.22 -0.57
N GLU A 206 2.22 -13.38 -0.14
CA GLU A 206 1.40 -14.56 0.19
C GLU A 206 0.58 -14.30 1.48
N LEU A 207 -0.66 -14.78 1.52
CA LEU A 207 -1.64 -14.58 2.59
C LEU A 207 -1.47 -15.51 3.80
#